data_AF-A0A931HC40-F1
#
_entry.id   AF-A0A931HC40-F1
#
_cell.length_a   1.000
_cell.length_b   1.000
_cell.length_c   1.000
_cell.angle_alpha   90.00
_cell.angle_beta   90.00
_cell.angle_gamma   90.00
#
_symmetry.space_group_name_H-M   'P 1'
#
loop_
_entity.id
_entity.type
_entity.pdbx_description
1 polymer ?
#
loop_
_entity_poly.entity_id
_entity_poly.type
_entity_poly.pdbx_seq_one_letter_code
_entity_poly.pdbx_strand_id
1 'polypeptide(L)'
;MTLRSGRYQVGTRLYVREPYSEPQPLAVTAIGPHPGDPWRRFSRLWLEVTEVRVQRLHEISHEDCIKEGYPILPDPVSGRETMLAGAREWFADLWDRFETTSGERWQANPWVFALSFNVHRGNIDEAAA
;
A
#
# COMPACT_ATOMS: atom_id res chain seq x y z
N MET A 1 -1.81 -16.49 -14.22
CA MET A 1 -1.24 -16.17 -12.89
C MET A 1 -2.30 -16.49 -11.84
N THR A 2 -2.12 -17.59 -11.09
CA THR A 2 -3.11 -18.05 -10.10
C THR A 2 -2.89 -17.29 -8.80
N LEU A 3 -3.84 -16.43 -8.42
CA LEU A 3 -3.84 -15.78 -7.11
C LEU A 3 -3.88 -16.89 -6.05
N ARG A 4 -2.77 -17.10 -5.34
CA ARG A 4 -2.77 -18.01 -4.18
C ARG A 4 -3.48 -17.29 -3.05
N SER A 5 -4.73 -17.65 -2.79
CA SER A 5 -5.65 -17.05 -1.81
C SER A 5 -5.24 -17.17 -0.34
N GLY A 6 -3.97 -17.49 -0.04
CA GLY A 6 -3.53 -17.85 1.32
C GLY A 6 -2.63 -16.85 2.04
N ARG A 7 -2.22 -15.73 1.43
CA ARG A 7 -1.25 -14.80 2.05
C ARG A 7 -1.86 -13.65 2.86
N TYR A 8 -3.06 -13.19 2.49
CA TYR A 8 -3.72 -12.06 3.13
C TYR A 8 -5.14 -12.43 3.51
N GLN A 9 -5.45 -12.36 4.79
CA GLN A 9 -6.78 -12.59 5.36
C GLN A 9 -7.11 -11.46 6.34
N VAL A 10 -8.39 -11.21 6.60
CA VAL A 10 -8.80 -10.32 7.70
C VAL A 10 -8.22 -10.83 9.02
N GLY A 11 -7.67 -9.91 9.83
CA GLY A 11 -6.92 -10.21 11.05
C GLY A 11 -5.44 -10.55 10.81
N THR A 12 -4.99 -10.62 9.56
CA THR A 12 -3.55 -10.78 9.25
C THR A 12 -2.81 -9.56 9.77
N ARG A 13 -1.75 -9.80 10.55
CA ARG A 13 -0.84 -8.75 11.01
C ARG A 13 0.38 -8.68 10.12
N LEU A 14 0.61 -7.51 9.54
CA LEU A 14 1.76 -7.21 8.69
C LEU A 14 2.66 -6.26 9.46
N TYR A 15 3.97 -6.41 9.40
CA TYR A 15 4.90 -5.40 9.92
C TYR A 15 5.63 -4.74 8.76
N VAL A 16 5.94 -3.47 8.94
CA VAL A 16 6.78 -2.74 7.99
C VAL A 16 8.23 -2.89 8.44
N ARG A 17 9.05 -3.44 7.54
CA ARG A 17 10.50 -3.41 7.70
C ARG A 17 10.98 -2.03 7.26
N GLU A 18 11.50 -1.24 8.20
CA GLU A 18 12.29 -0.08 7.83
C GLU A 18 13.58 -0.59 7.15
N PRO A 19 13.85 -0.23 5.88
CA PRO A 19 15.13 -0.54 5.29
C PRO A 19 16.22 0.26 6.02
N TYR A 20 17.32 -0.41 6.32
CA TYR A 20 18.58 0.29 6.57
C TYR A 20 19.07 0.80 5.20
N SER A 21 18.57 1.94 4.74
CA SER A 21 19.07 2.60 3.54
C SER A 21 19.14 4.10 3.77
N GLU A 22 20.18 4.72 3.21
CA GLU A 22 20.39 6.18 3.16
C GLU A 22 19.09 6.95 2.88
N PRO A 23 18.95 8.20 3.37
CA PRO A 23 17.70 8.95 3.40
C PRO A 23 17.17 9.17 1.98
N GLN A 24 16.36 8.21 1.50
CA GLN A 24 15.49 8.37 0.35
C GLN A 24 14.05 8.46 0.85
N PRO A 25 13.19 9.27 0.22
CA PRO A 25 11.98 9.73 0.89
C PRO A 25 10.91 8.65 1.08
N LEU A 26 10.94 7.53 0.34
CA LEU A 26 9.84 6.57 0.31
C LEU A 26 10.35 5.17 -0.11
N ALA A 27 10.69 4.31 0.84
CA ALA A 27 10.95 2.90 0.55
C ALA A 27 10.38 2.01 1.66
N VAL A 28 9.20 1.44 1.42
CA VAL A 28 8.74 0.23 2.13
C VAL A 28 9.19 -0.95 1.29
N THR A 29 10.17 -1.73 1.77
CA THR A 29 10.77 -2.81 0.96
C THR A 29 10.04 -4.15 1.11
N ALA A 30 9.26 -4.35 2.17
CA ALA A 30 8.48 -5.57 2.35
C ALA A 30 7.35 -5.39 3.37
N ILE A 31 6.18 -5.94 3.02
CA ILE A 31 5.02 -6.16 3.89
C ILE A 31 4.73 -7.66 3.79
N GLY A 32 4.93 -8.45 4.86
CA GLY A 32 4.68 -9.89 4.77
C GLY A 32 4.60 -10.59 6.13
N PRO A 33 3.70 -11.56 6.30
CA PRO A 33 3.72 -12.45 7.45
C PRO A 33 4.81 -13.50 7.24
N HIS A 34 5.88 -13.45 8.02
CA HIS A 34 6.85 -14.54 8.07
C HIS A 34 7.08 -14.99 9.52
N PRO A 35 6.60 -16.19 9.91
CA PRO A 35 6.98 -16.80 11.18
C PRO A 35 8.51 -16.95 11.21
N GLY A 36 9.15 -16.38 12.23
CA GLY A 36 10.61 -16.48 12.43
C GLY A 36 11.46 -15.42 11.71
N ASP A 37 10.89 -14.36 11.15
CA ASP A 37 11.70 -13.25 10.62
C ASP A 37 12.31 -12.41 11.77
N PRO A 38 13.65 -12.33 11.90
CA PRO A 38 14.31 -11.50 12.90
C PRO A 38 14.02 -10.00 12.76
N TRP A 39 13.45 -9.52 11.65
CA TRP A 39 13.08 -8.11 11.48
C TRP A 39 11.80 -7.72 12.21
N ARG A 40 10.95 -8.71 12.57
CA ARG A 40 9.67 -8.49 13.24
C ARG A 40 9.82 -7.71 14.55
N ARG A 41 10.81 -8.09 15.36
CA ARG A 41 11.18 -7.42 16.64
C ARG A 41 11.77 -6.02 16.47
N PHE A 42 12.04 -5.56 15.26
CA PHE A 42 12.53 -4.21 14.98
C PHE A 42 11.47 -3.30 14.36
N SER A 43 10.25 -3.80 14.13
CA SER A 43 9.14 -2.96 13.65
C SER A 43 8.89 -1.76 14.56
N ARG A 44 8.57 -0.61 13.94
CA ARG A 44 8.11 0.61 14.60
C ARG A 44 6.65 0.92 14.31
N LEU A 45 6.09 0.23 13.33
CA LEU A 45 4.68 0.22 13.00
C LEU A 45 4.29 -1.13 12.42
N TRP A 46 3.02 -1.49 12.60
CA TRP A 46 2.42 -2.69 12.04
C TRP A 46 0.98 -2.43 11.62
N LEU A 47 0.49 -3.25 10.70
CA LEU A 47 -0.80 -3.11 10.04
C LEU A 47 -1.66 -4.32 10.38
N GLU A 48 -2.90 -4.07 10.80
CA GLU A 48 -3.93 -5.09 10.98
C GLU A 48 -4.86 -5.05 9.78
N VAL A 49 -4.87 -6.11 8.97
CA VAL A 49 -5.75 -6.19 7.80
C VAL A 49 -7.21 -6.30 8.27
N THR A 50 -8.03 -5.34 7.89
CA THR A 50 -9.46 -5.28 8.22
C THR A 50 -10.35 -5.75 7.07
N GLU A 51 -9.83 -5.70 5.83
CA GLU A 51 -10.56 -6.14 4.63
C GLU A 51 -9.58 -6.64 3.56
N VAL A 52 -10.01 -7.65 2.80
CA VAL A 52 -9.29 -8.16 1.63
C VAL A 52 -10.26 -8.25 0.46
N ARG A 53 -10.03 -7.45 -0.58
CA ARG A 53 -10.79 -7.50 -1.83
C ARG A 53 -9.92 -8.05 -2.95
N VAL A 54 -10.44 -9.03 -3.69
CA VAL A 54 -9.84 -9.48 -4.96
C VAL A 54 -10.59 -8.80 -6.07
N GLN A 55 -9.94 -7.87 -6.75
CA GLN A 55 -10.58 -7.01 -7.75
C GLN A 55 -9.65 -6.76 -8.94
N ARG A 56 -10.23 -6.27 -10.04
CA ARG A 56 -9.43 -5.75 -11.15
C ARG A 56 -8.80 -4.42 -10.73
N LEU A 57 -7.57 -4.15 -11.17
CA LEU A 57 -6.88 -2.89 -10.87
C LEU A 57 -7.74 -1.66 -11.23
N HIS A 58 -8.44 -1.73 -12.36
CA HIS A 58 -9.32 -0.66 -12.83
C HIS A 58 -10.62 -0.51 -12.04
N GLU A 59 -10.96 -1.42 -11.13
CA GLU A 59 -12.10 -1.29 -10.22
C GLU A 59 -11.78 -0.38 -9.03
N ILE A 60 -10.55 0.16 -8.93
CA ILE A 60 -10.20 1.18 -7.94
C ILE A 60 -11.12 2.40 -8.04
N SER A 61 -11.69 2.79 -6.90
CA SER A 61 -12.57 3.95 -6.80
C SER A 61 -11.78 5.25 -6.59
N HIS A 62 -12.43 6.40 -6.80
CA HIS A 62 -11.83 7.69 -6.49
C HIS A 62 -11.48 7.83 -5.00
N GLU A 63 -12.34 7.32 -4.12
CA GLU A 63 -12.11 7.32 -2.67
C GLU A 63 -10.91 6.43 -2.30
N ASP A 64 -10.78 5.26 -2.94
CA ASP A 64 -9.61 4.39 -2.75
C ASP A 64 -8.33 5.10 -3.22
N CYS A 65 -8.36 5.83 -4.34
CA CYS A 65 -7.20 6.63 -4.79
C CYS A 65 -6.78 7.67 -3.74
N ILE A 66 -7.75 8.31 -3.05
CA ILE A 66 -7.47 9.23 -1.94
C ILE A 66 -6.83 8.49 -0.76
N LYS A 67 -7.35 7.32 -0.39
CA LYS A 67 -6.80 6.50 0.70
C LYS A 67 -5.41 5.94 0.40
N GLU A 68 -5.09 5.69 -0.88
CA GLU A 68 -3.75 5.33 -1.37
C GLU A 68 -2.75 6.50 -1.30
N GLY A 69 -3.22 7.71 -0.99
CA GLY A 69 -2.38 8.89 -0.77
C GLY A 69 -2.37 9.89 -1.93
N TYR A 70 -3.44 9.95 -2.73
CA TYR A 70 -3.59 10.97 -3.76
C TYR A 70 -3.30 12.38 -3.19
N PRO A 71 -2.31 13.11 -3.72
CA PRO A 71 -1.85 14.34 -3.12
C PRO A 71 -2.85 15.47 -3.39
N ILE A 72 -3.45 15.97 -2.31
CA ILE A 72 -4.20 17.22 -2.33
C ILE A 72 -3.17 18.34 -2.13
N LEU A 73 -2.90 19.09 -3.19
CA LEU A 73 -1.95 20.19 -3.16
C LEU A 73 -2.67 21.54 -3.34
N PRO A 74 -2.16 22.62 -2.74
CA PRO A 74 -2.70 23.95 -2.97
C PRO A 74 -2.50 24.34 -4.44
N ASP A 75 -3.57 24.85 -5.04
CA ASP A 75 -3.58 25.43 -6.38
C ASP A 75 -2.60 26.61 -6.42
N PRO A 76 -1.64 26.63 -7.35
CA PRO A 76 -0.62 27.66 -7.39
C PRO A 76 -1.17 29.06 -7.73
N VAL A 77 -2.40 29.18 -8.23
CA VAL A 77 -3.01 30.46 -8.63
C VAL A 77 -3.97 31.00 -7.56
N SER A 78 -4.80 30.13 -7.00
CA SER A 78 -5.87 30.49 -6.06
C SER A 78 -5.54 30.18 -4.60
N GLY A 79 -4.50 29.39 -4.34
CA GLY A 79 -4.11 28.94 -2.99
C GLY A 79 -5.11 27.99 -2.34
N ARG A 80 -6.20 27.62 -3.03
CA ARG A 80 -7.19 26.65 -2.57
C ARG A 80 -6.68 25.24 -2.87
N GLU A 81 -7.02 24.29 -2.02
CA GLU A 81 -6.75 22.87 -2.32
C GLU A 81 -7.38 22.50 -3.67
N THR A 82 -6.55 21.99 -4.58
CA THR A 82 -7.00 21.52 -5.90
C THR A 82 -6.41 20.15 -6.20
N MET A 83 -7.15 19.38 -6.98
CA MET A 83 -6.70 18.10 -7.49
C MET A 83 -5.86 18.35 -8.75
N LEU A 84 -4.56 18.03 -8.72
CA LEU A 84 -3.61 18.28 -9.82
C LEU A 84 -3.89 17.45 -11.08
N ALA A 85 -4.56 16.32 -10.93
CA ALA A 85 -5.00 15.40 -11.99
C ALA A 85 -6.27 14.67 -11.52
N GLY A 86 -6.98 13.94 -12.38
CA GLY A 86 -7.98 13.00 -11.85
C GLY A 86 -7.28 11.94 -10.97
N ALA A 87 -7.89 11.59 -9.84
CA ALA A 87 -7.24 10.72 -8.85
C ALA A 87 -6.85 9.36 -9.40
N ARG A 88 -7.59 8.90 -10.41
CA ARG A 88 -7.37 7.64 -11.12
C ARG A 88 -6.15 7.71 -12.04
N GLU A 89 -5.97 8.82 -12.76
CA GLU A 89 -4.83 9.06 -13.64
C GLU A 89 -3.54 9.14 -12.83
N TRP A 90 -3.56 9.86 -11.70
CA TRP A 90 -2.43 9.88 -10.77
C TRP A 90 -2.09 8.48 -10.26
N PHE A 91 -3.10 7.68 -9.89
CA PHE A 91 -2.88 6.33 -9.40
C PHE A 91 -2.34 5.41 -10.51
N ALA A 92 -2.80 5.57 -11.76
CA ALA A 92 -2.26 4.86 -12.91
C ALA A 92 -0.77 5.13 -13.10
N ASP A 93 -0.36 6.40 -13.03
CA ASP A 93 1.05 6.80 -13.15
C ASP A 93 1.88 6.34 -11.95
N LEU A 94 1.30 6.31 -10.75
CA LEU A 94 1.96 5.78 -9.55
C LEU A 94 2.18 4.27 -9.68
N TRP A 95 1.15 3.54 -10.12
CA TRP A 95 1.19 2.10 -10.31
C TRP A 95 2.28 1.70 -11.29
N ASP A 96 2.32 2.34 -12.48
CA ASP A 96 3.32 2.07 -13.52
C ASP A 96 4.76 2.43 -13.10
N ARG A 97 4.95 3.26 -12.07
CA ARG A 97 6.27 3.55 -11.49
C ARG A 97 6.78 2.43 -10.60
N PHE A 98 5.89 1.71 -9.91
CA PHE A 98 6.26 0.58 -9.05
C PHE A 98 6.28 -0.74 -9.83
N GLU A 99 5.27 -0.99 -10.63
CA GLU A 99 5.12 -2.24 -11.39
C GLU A 99 5.72 -2.09 -12.79
N THR A 100 6.95 -2.59 -12.95
CA THR A 100 7.68 -2.53 -14.22
C THR A 100 7.46 -3.77 -15.10
N THR A 101 6.82 -4.81 -14.57
CA THR A 101 6.50 -6.04 -15.30
C THR A 101 5.39 -5.77 -16.33
N SER A 102 5.64 -6.05 -17.61
CA SER A 102 4.72 -5.77 -18.74
C SER A 102 3.27 -6.31 -18.55
N GLY A 103 3.09 -7.41 -17.81
CA GLY A 103 1.77 -8.00 -17.51
C GLY A 103 1.09 -7.48 -16.25
N GLU A 104 1.75 -6.62 -15.48
CA GLU A 104 1.25 -6.06 -14.22
C GLU A 104 1.08 -4.54 -14.32
N ARG A 105 1.49 -3.91 -15.42
CA ARG A 105 1.25 -2.47 -15.69
C ARG A 105 -0.23 -2.10 -15.70
N TRP A 106 -0.51 -0.81 -15.53
CA TRP A 106 -1.86 -0.25 -15.49
C TRP A 106 -2.74 -0.72 -16.66
N GLN A 107 -2.21 -0.68 -17.88
CA GLN A 107 -2.95 -1.07 -19.08
C GLN A 107 -3.34 -2.56 -19.12
N ALA A 108 -2.59 -3.43 -18.43
CA ALA A 108 -2.89 -4.85 -18.36
C ALA A 108 -4.12 -5.14 -17.49
N ASN A 109 -4.55 -4.16 -16.67
CA ASN A 109 -5.65 -4.29 -15.72
C ASN A 109 -5.58 -5.62 -14.93
N PRO A 110 -4.47 -5.91 -14.24
CA PRO A 110 -4.28 -7.17 -13.55
C PRO A 110 -5.31 -7.37 -12.44
N TRP A 111 -5.42 -8.61 -11.97
CA TRP A 111 -6.09 -8.88 -10.71
C TRP A 111 -5.17 -8.53 -9.55
N VAL A 112 -5.70 -7.81 -8.57
CA VAL A 112 -4.97 -7.33 -7.39
C VAL A 112 -5.67 -7.75 -6.10
N PHE A 113 -4.91 -7.78 -5.01
CA PHE A 113 -5.47 -7.77 -3.66
C PHE A 113 -5.48 -6.31 -3.17
N ALA A 114 -6.65 -5.73 -2.98
CA ALA A 114 -6.82 -4.45 -2.30
C ALA A 114 -7.04 -4.72 -0.81
N LEU A 115 -6.19 -4.12 0.04
CA LEU A 115 -6.20 -4.34 1.48
C LEU A 115 -6.64 -3.07 2.20
N SER A 116 -7.62 -3.19 3.09
CA SER A 116 -7.91 -2.16 4.09
C SER A 116 -7.24 -2.58 5.41
N PHE A 117 -6.70 -1.63 6.17
CA PHE A 117 -6.00 -1.95 7.42
C PHE A 117 -6.04 -0.81 8.45
N ASN A 118 -5.86 -1.19 9.71
CA ASN A 118 -5.57 -0.26 10.80
C ASN A 118 -4.06 -0.17 11.01
N VAL A 119 -3.55 1.05 11.23
CA VAL A 119 -2.14 1.30 11.54
C VAL A 119 -1.96 1.32 13.05
N HIS A 120 -1.04 0.51 13.53
CA HIS A 120 -0.63 0.47 14.93
C HIS A 120 0.82 0.93 15.03
N ARG A 121 1.08 1.90 15.91
CA ARG A 121 2.43 2.42 16.18
C ARG A 121 3.05 1.65 17.34
N GLY A 122 4.29 1.22 17.18
CA GLY A 122 5.00 0.38 18.13
C GLY A 122 5.40 -0.96 17.53
N ASN A 123 6.05 -1.77 18.36
CA ASN A 123 6.51 -3.08 17.92
C ASN A 123 5.34 -4.06 17.80
N ILE A 124 5.33 -4.86 16.74
CA ILE A 124 4.30 -5.88 16.52
C ILE A 124 4.31 -7.00 17.58
N ASP A 125 5.43 -7.20 18.30
CA ASP A 125 5.52 -8.15 19.41
C ASP A 125 4.94 -7.59 20.72
N GLU A 126 4.99 -6.26 20.90
CA GLU A 126 4.49 -5.59 22.10
C GLU A 126 2.95 -5.50 22.14
N ALA A 127 2.29 -5.57 20.98
CA ALA A 127 0.83 -5.56 20.87
C ALA A 127 0.14 -6.87 21.31
N ALA A 128 0.91 -7.87 21.77
CA ALA A 128 0.42 -9.16 22.25
C ALA A 128 0.53 -9.34 23.78
N ALA A 129 0.87 -8.27 24.52
CA ALA A 129 0.90 -8.23 25.98
C ALA A 129 -0.42 -7.72 26.58
#